data_AF-A0AA88VTK5-F1
#
_entry.id   AF-A0AA88VTK5-F1
#
_cell.length_a   1.000
_cell.length_b   1.000
_cell.length_c   1.000
_cell.angle_alpha   90.00
_cell.angle_beta   90.00
_cell.angle_gamma   90.00
#
_symmetry.space_group_name_H-M   'P 1'
#
loop_
_entity.id
_entity.type
_entity.pdbx_description
1 polymer ?
#
loop_
_entity_poly.entity_id
_entity_poly.type
_entity_poly.pdbx_seq_one_letter_code
_entity_poly.pdbx_strand_id
1 'polypeptide(L)'
;MLICRRIFSKALLHHHHHHHRHFTQAAAALLQDHELPPLTYLEDLPKPDPKHAETILAVPRAASGKNISAKERKAGRVPAIVFEQEDGQHGGNKRLISVNNNQIKKLVSHCGRSFFLSRLFDLEVRAGLGSEEVVEKVRVLPRLLVLEAAGVEDCDDCEGDGDDVGYAAVNKAEAHYQLGMLHMHAGKDTVLNVTFIRAPPHALLKVEVPLVFIGDDVCPGLRKGAYFNVIKRKVKYLCPADIIPPYIEVDLSELDVGQKLVMGDLKVHPALKLMGLNEEPVCKIMGSRVSEQQKKAK
;
A
#
# COMPACT_ATOMS: atom_id res chain seq x y z
N MET A 1 27.45 -87.32 32.73
CA MET A 1 26.76 -86.31 33.57
C MET A 1 26.08 -85.31 32.64
N LEU A 2 24.78 -85.04 32.62
CA LEU A 2 23.59 -85.59 33.26
C LEU A 2 22.40 -85.02 32.41
N ILE A 3 21.53 -85.91 31.89
CA ILE A 3 20.06 -85.78 31.74
C ILE A 3 19.53 -84.59 30.88
N CYS A 4 19.03 -84.76 29.65
CA CYS A 4 17.78 -85.41 29.18
C CYS A 4 16.47 -84.75 29.66
N ARG A 5 15.67 -84.19 28.73
CA ARG A 5 14.21 -84.44 28.64
C ARG A 5 13.57 -83.85 27.37
N ARG A 6 13.05 -84.75 26.54
CA ARG A 6 11.94 -84.51 25.59
C ARG A 6 10.67 -84.18 26.39
N ILE A 7 9.69 -83.50 25.79
CA ILE A 7 8.28 -83.95 25.60
C ILE A 7 7.41 -82.83 24.99
N PHE A 8 6.73 -83.21 23.91
CA PHE A 8 5.46 -82.80 23.29
C PHE A 8 4.50 -81.74 23.92
N SER A 9 3.88 -81.00 22.98
CA SER A 9 2.43 -80.70 22.84
C SER A 9 1.77 -79.62 23.73
N LYS A 10 1.25 -78.56 23.10
CA LYS A 10 -0.19 -78.35 22.84
C LYS A 10 -0.45 -76.93 22.30
N ALA A 11 -1.24 -76.84 21.24
CA ALA A 11 -1.89 -75.61 20.80
C ALA A 11 -2.86 -75.10 21.86
N LEU A 12 -2.92 -73.78 22.06
CA LEU A 12 -4.00 -73.08 22.76
C LEU A 12 -4.09 -71.66 22.20
N LEU A 13 -5.05 -71.47 21.28
CA LEU A 13 -5.54 -70.17 20.86
C LEU A 13 -6.06 -69.41 22.09
N HIS A 14 -5.55 -68.21 22.36
CA HIS A 14 -6.18 -67.26 23.26
C HIS A 14 -6.66 -66.06 22.45
N HIS A 15 -7.98 -65.94 22.36
CA HIS A 15 -8.71 -64.78 21.88
C HIS A 15 -8.32 -63.55 22.71
N HIS A 16 -7.64 -62.58 22.09
CA HIS A 16 -7.58 -61.24 22.65
C HIS A 16 -8.84 -60.48 22.23
N HIS A 17 -9.74 -60.28 23.20
CA HIS A 17 -10.85 -59.34 23.10
C HIS A 17 -10.28 -57.92 22.94
N HIS A 18 -10.40 -57.35 21.75
CA HIS A 18 -10.25 -55.91 21.56
C HIS A 18 -11.46 -55.21 22.19
N HIS A 19 -11.24 -54.50 23.30
CA HIS A 19 -12.18 -53.49 23.78
C HIS A 19 -12.25 -52.36 22.74
N HIS A 20 -13.27 -52.39 21.89
CA HIS A 20 -13.67 -51.24 21.09
C HIS A 20 -14.14 -50.14 22.04
N ARG A 21 -13.33 -49.09 22.21
CA ARG A 21 -13.81 -47.82 22.73
C ARG A 21 -14.75 -47.23 21.69
N HIS A 22 -16.04 -47.20 22.01
CA HIS A 22 -17.02 -46.42 21.27
C HIS A 22 -16.64 -44.94 21.40
N PHE A 23 -16.00 -44.39 20.36
CA PHE A 23 -15.93 -42.95 20.19
C PHE A 23 -17.33 -42.48 19.77
N THR A 24 -17.96 -41.71 20.64
CA THR A 24 -19.24 -41.06 20.42
C THR A 24 -19.15 -40.12 19.21
N GLN A 25 -19.97 -40.36 18.18
CA GLN A 25 -20.19 -39.46 17.06
C GLN A 25 -20.97 -38.22 17.51
N ALA A 26 -20.30 -37.27 18.16
CA ALA A 26 -20.93 -36.00 18.52
C ALA A 26 -19.87 -34.90 18.61
N ALA A 27 -19.45 -34.38 17.45
CA ALA A 27 -18.97 -33.02 17.21
C ALA A 27 -18.26 -32.91 15.84
N ALA A 28 -18.87 -33.43 14.78
CA ALA A 28 -18.56 -32.97 13.43
C ALA A 28 -19.52 -31.80 13.14
N ALA A 29 -19.30 -30.68 13.82
CA ALA A 29 -19.97 -29.44 13.47
C ALA A 29 -19.54 -29.10 12.04
N LEU A 30 -20.51 -29.10 11.13
CA LEU A 30 -20.36 -28.67 9.75
C LEU A 30 -19.75 -27.27 9.75
N LEU A 31 -18.45 -27.18 9.47
CA LEU A 31 -17.88 -25.97 8.89
C LEU A 31 -18.53 -25.87 7.51
N GLN A 32 -19.67 -25.19 7.46
CA GLN A 32 -20.06 -24.56 6.22
C GLN A 32 -18.93 -23.58 5.92
N ASP A 33 -18.08 -23.95 4.97
CA ASP A 33 -17.30 -23.00 4.20
C ASP A 33 -18.34 -22.07 3.54
N HIS A 34 -18.83 -21.09 4.30
CA HIS A 34 -19.38 -19.90 3.71
C HIS A 34 -18.23 -19.32 2.91
N GLU A 35 -18.21 -19.61 1.61
CA GLU A 35 -17.46 -18.82 0.65
C GLU A 35 -17.88 -17.38 0.91
N LEU A 36 -17.03 -16.65 1.65
CA LEU A 36 -17.19 -15.23 1.82
C LEU A 36 -17.33 -14.70 0.40
N PRO A 37 -18.39 -13.93 0.09
CA PRO A 37 -18.52 -13.36 -1.23
C PRO A 37 -17.19 -12.68 -1.56
N PRO A 38 -16.70 -12.83 -2.81
CA PRO A 38 -15.42 -12.23 -3.19
C PRO A 38 -15.45 -10.77 -2.77
N LEU A 39 -14.36 -10.32 -2.19
CA LEU A 39 -14.21 -8.96 -1.68
C LEU A 39 -14.35 -7.97 -2.85
N THR A 40 -15.59 -7.60 -3.18
CA THR A 40 -15.94 -6.72 -4.29
C THR A 40 -16.13 -5.29 -3.79
N TYR A 41 -15.79 -4.32 -4.62
CA TYR A 41 -16.11 -2.91 -4.38
C TYR A 41 -17.62 -2.74 -4.15
N LEU A 42 -18.01 -1.95 -3.14
CA LEU A 42 -19.38 -1.46 -3.03
C LEU A 42 -19.77 -0.73 -4.31
N GLU A 43 -21.03 -0.88 -4.73
CA GLU A 43 -21.53 -0.27 -5.98
C GLU A 43 -21.35 1.24 -6.01
N ASP A 44 -21.43 1.89 -4.84
CA ASP A 44 -21.35 3.35 -4.68
C ASP A 44 -19.92 3.89 -4.53
N LEU A 45 -18.90 3.03 -4.41
CA LEU A 45 -17.51 3.47 -4.27
C LEU A 45 -16.84 3.64 -5.64
N PRO A 46 -15.99 4.67 -5.80
CA PRO A 46 -15.27 4.88 -7.05
C PRO A 46 -14.37 3.67 -7.32
N LYS A 47 -14.44 3.16 -8.55
CA LYS A 47 -13.56 2.08 -9.03
C LYS A 47 -12.36 2.66 -9.77
N PRO A 48 -11.17 2.03 -9.69
CA PRO A 48 -10.04 2.44 -10.50
C PRO A 48 -10.39 2.38 -11.99
N ASP A 49 -10.13 3.46 -12.74
CA ASP A 49 -10.42 3.51 -14.17
C ASP A 49 -9.67 2.37 -14.91
N PRO A 50 -10.39 1.46 -15.62
CA PRO A 50 -9.79 0.35 -16.33
C PRO A 50 -8.85 0.79 -17.46
N LYS A 51 -9.03 1.99 -18.03
CA LYS A 51 -8.16 2.55 -19.06
C LYS A 51 -6.71 2.73 -18.61
N HIS A 52 -6.52 2.89 -17.30
CA HIS A 52 -5.22 3.13 -16.66
C HIS A 52 -4.72 1.91 -15.87
N ALA A 53 -5.31 0.73 -16.08
CA ALA A 53 -4.85 -0.54 -15.51
C ALA A 53 -3.64 -1.10 -16.28
N GLU A 54 -2.62 -0.27 -16.46
CA GLU A 54 -1.40 -0.63 -17.18
C GLU A 54 -0.50 -1.51 -16.29
N THR A 55 0.04 -2.60 -16.85
CA THR A 55 1.04 -3.44 -16.18
C THR A 55 2.40 -2.75 -16.18
N ILE A 56 3.00 -2.60 -15.00
CA ILE A 56 4.33 -2.02 -14.83
C ILE A 56 5.37 -3.06 -15.25
N LEU A 57 6.26 -2.67 -16.17
CA LEU A 57 7.32 -3.54 -16.64
C LEU A 57 8.61 -3.31 -15.84
N ALA A 58 9.22 -4.39 -15.40
CA ALA A 58 10.43 -4.38 -14.60
C ALA A 58 11.48 -5.38 -15.10
N VAL A 59 12.75 -5.10 -14.78
CA VAL A 59 13.89 -6.01 -15.01
C VAL A 59 14.59 -6.24 -13.66
N PRO A 60 15.03 -7.46 -13.33
CA PRO A 60 15.74 -7.72 -12.09
C PRO A 60 17.09 -7.00 -12.07
N ARG A 61 17.54 -6.65 -10.87
CA ARG A 61 18.86 -6.07 -10.63
C ARG A 61 19.66 -6.95 -9.69
N ALA A 62 20.95 -7.11 -9.99
CA ALA A 62 21.87 -7.82 -9.11
C ALA A 62 22.30 -7.00 -7.89
N ALA A 63 22.40 -5.66 -8.03
CA ALA A 63 23.00 -4.80 -7.01
C ALA A 63 22.28 -3.45 -6.84
N SER A 64 22.49 -2.85 -5.67
CA SER A 64 22.00 -1.53 -5.26
C SER A 64 23.16 -0.59 -4.92
N GLY A 65 22.90 0.71 -4.82
CA GLY A 65 23.91 1.72 -4.49
C GLY A 65 23.77 3.00 -5.30
N LYS A 66 24.51 4.06 -4.90
CA LYS A 66 24.46 5.40 -5.54
C LYS A 66 24.84 5.33 -7.01
N ASN A 67 26.03 4.78 -7.32
CA ASN A 67 26.57 4.72 -8.68
C ASN A 67 25.71 3.85 -9.61
N ILE A 68 25.21 2.72 -9.10
CA ILE A 68 24.33 1.83 -9.85
C ILE A 68 22.99 2.54 -10.14
N SER A 69 22.44 3.23 -9.15
CA SER A 69 21.19 3.97 -9.33
C SER A 69 21.34 5.13 -10.32
N ALA A 70 22.46 5.84 -10.29
CA ALA A 70 22.77 6.88 -11.27
C ALA A 70 22.88 6.30 -12.69
N LYS A 71 23.58 5.17 -12.85
CA LYS A 71 23.69 4.46 -14.14
C LYS A 71 22.32 4.03 -14.68
N GLU A 72 21.45 3.52 -13.82
CA GLU A 72 20.08 3.14 -14.18
C GLU A 72 19.26 4.34 -14.64
N ARG A 73 19.36 5.49 -13.96
CA ARG A 73 18.67 6.72 -14.35
C ARG A 73 19.22 7.31 -15.66
N LYS A 74 20.55 7.30 -15.84
CA LYS A 74 21.21 7.66 -17.11
C LYS A 74 20.71 6.78 -18.27
N ALA A 75 20.35 5.52 -17.98
CA ALA A 75 19.76 4.59 -18.94
C ALA A 75 18.21 4.69 -19.07
N GLY A 76 17.58 5.72 -18.50
CA GLY A 76 16.13 5.94 -18.58
C GLY A 76 15.29 5.00 -17.70
N ARG A 77 15.90 4.38 -16.68
CA ARG A 77 15.24 3.46 -15.75
C ARG A 77 15.21 4.05 -14.34
N VAL A 78 14.25 3.57 -13.55
CA VAL A 78 14.08 3.96 -12.16
C VAL A 78 14.44 2.77 -11.29
N PRO A 79 15.43 2.90 -10.39
CA PRO A 79 15.67 1.94 -9.31
C PRO A 79 14.38 1.69 -8.54
N ALA A 80 14.05 0.42 -8.30
CA ALA A 80 12.91 0.06 -7.49
C ALA A 80 13.17 -1.18 -6.64
N ILE A 81 12.36 -1.33 -5.59
CA ILE A 81 12.44 -2.46 -4.67
C ILE A 81 11.03 -3.03 -4.52
N VAL A 82 10.90 -4.35 -4.57
CA VAL A 82 9.69 -5.07 -4.17
C VAL A 82 9.96 -5.75 -2.84
N PHE A 83 9.16 -5.44 -1.83
CA PHE A 83 9.16 -6.18 -0.59
C PHE A 83 8.31 -7.45 -0.75
N GLU A 84 8.95 -8.60 -0.56
CA GLU A 84 8.34 -9.92 -0.56
C GLU A 84 7.94 -10.26 0.88
N GLN A 85 6.66 -10.15 1.22
CA GLN A 85 6.10 -10.74 2.43
C GLN A 85 4.57 -10.86 2.33
N GLU A 86 4.00 -11.88 2.97
CA GLU A 86 2.55 -12.15 2.99
C GLU A 86 1.76 -11.07 3.76
N ASP A 87 2.36 -10.50 4.82
CA ASP A 87 1.67 -9.61 5.77
C ASP A 87 1.81 -8.11 5.48
N GLY A 88 2.58 -7.69 4.46
CA GLY A 88 2.70 -6.28 4.03
C GLY A 88 3.18 -5.26 5.08
N GLN A 89 3.62 -5.69 6.28
CA GLN A 89 3.82 -4.81 7.45
C GLN A 89 5.22 -4.83 8.08
N HIS A 90 6.08 -5.82 7.78
CA HIS A 90 7.43 -5.92 8.35
C HIS A 90 8.49 -6.05 7.24
N GLY A 91 9.73 -5.64 7.52
CA GLY A 91 10.80 -5.55 6.51
C GLY A 91 11.37 -6.91 6.11
N GLY A 92 10.65 -7.64 5.25
CA GLY A 92 11.04 -8.94 4.69
C GLY A 92 12.09 -8.90 3.56
N ASN A 93 12.17 -10.01 2.83
CA ASN A 93 13.06 -10.18 1.68
C ASN A 93 12.82 -9.07 0.65
N LYS A 94 13.91 -8.46 0.18
CA LYS A 94 13.84 -7.33 -0.74
C LYS A 94 14.35 -7.78 -2.10
N ARG A 95 13.51 -7.64 -3.12
CA ARG A 95 13.90 -7.87 -4.51
C ARG A 95 14.22 -6.56 -5.18
N LEU A 96 15.41 -6.47 -5.74
CA LEU A 96 15.87 -5.30 -6.48
C LEU A 96 15.42 -5.41 -7.94
N ILE A 97 14.73 -4.37 -8.41
CA ILE A 97 14.24 -4.29 -9.78
C ILE A 97 14.51 -2.90 -10.36
N SER A 98 14.45 -2.77 -11.68
CA SER A 98 14.44 -1.49 -12.39
C SER A 98 13.17 -1.40 -13.22
N VAL A 99 12.45 -0.29 -13.11
CA VAL A 99 11.23 -0.01 -13.88
C VAL A 99 11.49 1.08 -14.92
N ASN A 100 10.64 1.18 -15.95
CA ASN A 100 10.77 2.21 -16.97
C ASN A 100 10.37 3.60 -16.44
N ASN A 101 11.25 4.60 -16.56
CA ASN A 101 10.99 5.96 -16.07
C ASN A 101 9.78 6.61 -16.75
N ASN A 102 9.68 6.50 -18.07
CA ASN A 102 8.61 7.13 -18.83
C ASN A 102 7.24 6.55 -18.45
N GLN A 103 7.20 5.24 -18.20
CA GLN A 103 5.98 4.56 -17.77
C GLN A 103 5.53 5.07 -16.39
N ILE A 104 6.41 5.07 -15.39
CA ILE A 104 6.07 5.57 -14.05
C ILE A 104 5.69 7.05 -14.09
N LYS A 105 6.43 7.86 -14.84
CA LYS A 105 6.13 9.29 -14.99
C LYS A 105 4.75 9.51 -15.61
N LYS A 106 4.40 8.75 -16.65
CA LYS A 106 3.07 8.79 -17.27
C LYS A 106 1.98 8.41 -16.25
N LEU A 107 2.14 7.30 -15.53
CA LEU A 107 1.19 6.86 -14.51
C LEU A 107 0.99 7.91 -13.40
N VAL A 108 2.09 8.47 -12.89
CA VAL A 108 2.06 9.47 -11.82
C VAL A 108 1.47 10.80 -12.31
N SER A 109 1.76 11.22 -13.55
CA SER A 109 1.20 12.45 -14.12
C SER A 109 -0.30 12.34 -14.42
N HIS A 110 -0.77 11.17 -14.87
CA HIS A 110 -2.18 10.92 -15.18
C HIS A 110 -3.02 10.73 -13.91
N CYS A 111 -2.57 9.88 -12.98
CA CYS A 111 -3.34 9.56 -11.79
C CYS A 111 -3.10 10.58 -10.65
N GLY A 112 -1.96 11.26 -10.65
CA GLY A 112 -1.47 12.02 -9.51
C GLY A 112 -0.74 11.14 -8.49
N ARG A 113 0.24 11.73 -7.79
CA ARG A 113 1.11 11.02 -6.84
C ARG A 113 0.35 10.30 -5.72
N SER A 114 -0.71 10.92 -5.19
CA SER A 114 -1.48 10.34 -4.08
C SER A 114 -2.23 9.09 -4.51
N PHE A 115 -2.86 9.14 -5.67
CA PHE A 115 -3.62 8.03 -6.24
C PHE A 115 -2.72 6.91 -6.72
N PHE A 116 -1.52 7.24 -7.23
CA PHE A 116 -0.51 6.24 -7.57
C PHE A 116 -0.12 5.39 -6.35
N LEU A 117 -0.01 5.99 -5.16
CA LEU A 117 0.35 5.29 -3.93
C LEU A 117 -0.81 4.52 -3.27
N SER A 118 -2.06 4.82 -3.63
CA SER A 118 -3.24 4.10 -3.13
C SER A 118 -3.76 3.05 -4.11
N ARG A 119 -3.20 2.94 -5.32
CA ARG A 119 -3.68 2.04 -6.37
C ARG A 119 -2.80 0.79 -6.49
N LEU A 120 -3.45 -0.36 -6.70
CA LEU A 120 -2.79 -1.60 -7.04
C LEU A 120 -2.40 -1.64 -8.53
N PHE A 121 -1.23 -2.21 -8.79
CA PHE A 121 -0.72 -2.44 -10.13
C PHE A 121 -0.29 -3.89 -10.29
N ASP A 122 -0.42 -4.40 -11.50
CA ASP A 122 0.30 -5.61 -11.89
C ASP A 122 1.72 -5.22 -12.28
N LEU A 123 2.68 -5.98 -11.77
CA LEU A 123 4.11 -5.85 -12.06
C LEU A 123 4.59 -7.11 -12.77
N GLU A 124 5.21 -6.93 -13.93
CA GLU A 124 5.79 -8.00 -14.71
C GLU A 124 7.31 -7.84 -14.74
N VAL A 125 8.01 -8.79 -14.10
CA VAL A 125 9.46 -8.83 -14.07
C VAL A 125 9.93 -9.71 -15.23
N ARG A 126 10.66 -9.12 -16.16
CA ARG A 126 11.21 -9.77 -17.36
C ARG A 126 12.70 -10.00 -17.24
N ALA A 127 13.22 -11.01 -17.93
CA ALA A 127 14.65 -11.36 -17.86
C ALA A 127 15.56 -10.24 -18.39
N GLY A 128 15.08 -9.43 -19.34
CA GLY A 128 15.80 -8.30 -19.92
C GLY A 128 14.87 -7.33 -20.64
N LEU A 129 15.38 -6.14 -20.99
CA LEU A 129 14.59 -5.14 -21.73
C LEU A 129 14.20 -5.68 -23.11
N GLY A 130 12.89 -5.77 -23.37
CA GLY A 130 12.36 -6.24 -24.65
C GLY A 130 12.25 -7.76 -24.78
N SER A 131 12.69 -8.53 -23.79
CA SER A 131 12.39 -9.96 -23.76
C SER A 131 10.89 -10.18 -23.51
N GLU A 132 10.31 -11.17 -24.18
CA GLU A 132 8.97 -11.68 -23.87
C GLU A 132 9.00 -12.71 -22.72
N GLU A 133 10.20 -13.10 -22.27
CA GLU A 133 10.37 -14.02 -21.16
C GLU A 133 10.02 -13.34 -19.83
N VAL A 134 8.83 -13.69 -19.34
CA VAL A 134 8.33 -13.28 -18.03
C VAL A 134 8.95 -14.18 -16.97
N VAL A 135 9.77 -13.59 -16.10
CA VAL A 135 10.34 -14.27 -14.93
C VAL A 135 9.27 -14.37 -13.84
N GLU A 136 8.49 -13.32 -13.65
CA GLU A 136 7.45 -13.29 -12.62
C GLU A 136 6.36 -12.25 -12.92
N LYS A 137 5.12 -12.55 -12.54
CA LYS A 137 4.01 -11.60 -12.51
C LYS A 137 3.44 -11.50 -11.10
N VAL A 138 3.42 -10.29 -10.56
CA VAL A 138 3.06 -10.04 -9.16
C VAL A 138 2.15 -8.82 -9.06
N ARG A 139 1.12 -8.88 -8.22
CA ARG A 139 0.33 -7.69 -7.87
C ARG A 139 1.06 -6.92 -6.76
N VAL A 140 1.21 -5.62 -6.95
CA VAL A 140 1.95 -4.75 -6.04
C VAL A 140 1.20 -3.47 -5.69
N LEU A 141 1.44 -2.96 -4.49
CA LEU A 141 1.04 -1.62 -4.06
C LEU A 141 2.28 -0.72 -3.98
N PRO A 142 2.30 0.45 -4.63
CA PRO A 142 3.37 1.43 -4.47
C PRO A 142 3.32 2.03 -3.06
N ARG A 143 4.39 1.84 -2.29
CA ARG A 143 4.46 2.31 -0.89
C ARG A 143 5.17 3.65 -0.76
N LEU A 144 6.19 3.88 -1.58
CA LEU A 144 6.97 5.13 -1.56
C LEU A 144 7.37 5.51 -2.99
N LEU A 145 7.20 6.79 -3.30
CA LEU A 145 7.67 7.40 -4.53
C LEU A 145 8.57 8.58 -4.16
N VAL A 146 9.84 8.51 -4.55
CA VAL A 146 10.81 9.58 -4.37
C VAL A 146 10.96 10.32 -5.69
N LEU A 147 10.66 11.61 -5.65
CA LEU A 147 10.85 12.53 -6.77
C LEU A 147 11.99 13.48 -6.42
N GLU A 148 12.76 13.87 -7.41
CA GLU A 148 13.71 14.97 -7.27
C GLU A 148 12.94 16.28 -7.20
N ALA A 149 13.28 17.13 -6.23
CA ALA A 149 12.86 18.52 -6.27
C ALA A 149 13.87 19.28 -7.15
N ALA A 150 13.39 20.09 -8.08
CA ALA A 150 14.23 20.88 -8.98
C ALA A 150 15.34 21.63 -8.21
N GLY A 151 16.61 21.25 -8.38
CA GLY A 151 17.75 22.01 -7.84
C GLY A 151 18.91 21.24 -7.21
N VAL A 152 19.09 19.93 -7.44
CA VAL A 152 20.32 19.22 -7.04
C VAL A 152 20.97 18.64 -8.28
N GLU A 153 21.91 19.37 -8.87
CA GLU A 153 22.80 18.79 -9.86
C GLU A 153 23.61 17.69 -9.17
N ASP A 154 23.48 16.45 -9.65
CA ASP A 154 24.36 15.36 -9.25
C ASP A 154 25.80 15.80 -9.56
N CYS A 155 26.55 16.17 -8.51
CA CYS A 155 27.98 16.44 -8.63
C CYS A 155 28.68 15.14 -9.05
N ASP A 156 29.12 15.09 -10.31
CA ASP A 156 29.70 13.92 -10.98
C ASP A 156 31.14 13.60 -10.52
N ASP A 157 31.71 14.29 -9.52
CA ASP A 157 33.12 14.12 -9.12
C ASP A 157 33.30 13.68 -7.66
N CYS A 158 33.22 12.38 -7.40
CA CYS A 158 33.91 11.76 -6.25
C CYS A 158 34.39 10.35 -6.63
N GLU A 159 35.59 10.22 -7.21
CA GLU A 159 36.36 8.97 -7.17
C GLU A 159 36.87 8.78 -5.73
N GLY A 160 36.54 7.64 -5.13
CA GLY A 160 36.97 7.27 -3.80
C GLY A 160 36.80 5.76 -3.59
N ASP A 161 37.92 5.06 -3.67
CA ASP A 161 38.10 3.63 -3.39
C ASP A 161 37.79 3.27 -1.93
N GLY A 162 37.30 2.05 -1.71
CA GLY A 162 37.37 1.36 -0.43
C GLY A 162 36.12 1.46 0.44
N ASP A 163 35.39 0.34 0.49
CA ASP A 163 34.76 -0.31 1.65
C ASP A 163 34.27 0.54 2.84
N ASP A 164 33.04 0.23 3.29
CA ASP A 164 32.32 0.78 4.46
C ASP A 164 31.46 2.05 4.27
N VAL A 165 30.43 1.97 3.41
CA VAL A 165 29.17 2.74 3.63
C VAL A 165 27.93 1.89 3.37
N GLY A 166 27.92 0.67 3.90
CA GLY A 166 26.68 0.00 4.29
C GLY A 166 26.33 0.45 5.70
N TYR A 167 25.09 0.90 5.95
CA TYR A 167 24.55 1.47 7.20
C TYR A 167 24.58 3.01 7.36
N ALA A 168 23.80 3.72 6.53
CA ALA A 168 23.16 4.98 6.95
C ALA A 168 21.79 5.27 6.29
N ALA A 169 21.16 4.29 5.62
CA ALA A 169 19.91 4.50 4.89
C ALA A 169 18.79 3.49 5.23
N VAL A 170 18.88 2.82 6.40
CA VAL A 170 17.83 1.92 6.88
C VAL A 170 17.27 2.33 8.25
N ASN A 171 17.92 3.24 9.00
CA ASN A 171 17.42 3.78 10.28
C ASN A 171 17.14 5.29 10.26
N LYS A 172 16.64 5.80 9.11
CA LYS A 172 15.94 7.11 9.04
C LYS A 172 14.63 6.99 8.27
N ALA A 173 14.05 5.79 8.23
CA ALA A 173 12.72 5.53 7.67
C ALA A 173 11.58 5.79 8.67
N GLU A 174 11.89 6.11 9.93
CA GLU A 174 10.91 6.41 10.98
C GLU A 174 10.90 7.88 11.48
N ALA A 175 11.78 8.76 10.99
CA ALA A 175 11.93 10.10 11.58
C ALA A 175 11.30 11.27 10.80
N HIS A 176 10.71 11.07 9.63
CA HIS A 176 10.07 12.17 8.87
C HIS A 176 8.72 11.73 8.25
N TYR A 177 7.87 11.10 9.06
CA TYR A 177 6.47 11.54 9.07
C TYR A 177 6.49 12.96 9.63
N GLN A 178 5.70 13.88 9.06
CA GLN A 178 5.55 15.27 9.52
C GLN A 178 6.58 16.28 8.98
N LEU A 179 6.57 16.54 7.67
CA LEU A 179 6.77 17.88 7.11
C LEU A 179 5.96 17.91 5.82
N GLY A 180 4.77 18.51 5.77
CA GLY A 180 4.53 19.87 6.21
C GLY A 180 5.02 20.79 5.09
N MET A 181 4.08 21.23 4.26
CA MET A 181 4.24 22.12 3.09
C MET A 181 4.58 21.46 1.75
N LEU A 182 3.51 21.15 1.02
CA LEU A 182 3.46 21.21 -0.44
C LEU A 182 3.89 22.62 -0.89
N HIS A 183 5.14 22.79 -1.28
CA HIS A 183 5.42 23.69 -2.39
C HIS A 183 5.41 22.82 -3.65
N MET A 184 4.31 22.91 -4.38
CA MET A 184 4.24 22.42 -5.75
C MET A 184 5.09 23.40 -6.57
N HIS A 185 6.29 22.98 -6.97
CA HIS A 185 7.12 23.74 -7.90
C HIS A 185 7.19 22.95 -9.19
N ALA A 186 6.69 23.56 -10.26
CA ALA A 186 6.78 23.03 -11.61
C ALA A 186 8.22 23.14 -12.08
N GLY A 187 8.86 22.00 -12.38
CA GLY A 187 10.15 22.01 -13.04
C GLY A 187 10.95 20.72 -12.90
N LYS A 188 10.55 19.66 -13.62
CA LYS A 188 11.19 18.32 -13.68
C LYS A 188 10.94 17.44 -12.45
N ASP A 189 9.77 16.79 -12.41
CA ASP A 189 9.53 15.62 -11.56
C ASP A 189 10.26 14.39 -12.13
N THR A 190 11.57 14.30 -11.91
CA THR A 190 12.35 13.08 -12.20
C THR A 190 12.09 12.06 -11.09
N VAL A 191 11.70 10.85 -11.49
CA VAL A 191 11.46 9.76 -10.53
C VAL A 191 12.81 9.17 -10.12
N LEU A 192 13.17 9.29 -8.85
CA LEU A 192 14.45 8.79 -8.34
C LEU A 192 14.38 7.34 -7.89
N ASN A 193 13.27 6.95 -7.27
CA ASN A 193 13.08 5.61 -6.72
C ASN A 193 11.58 5.32 -6.51
N VAL A 194 11.18 4.07 -6.72
CA VAL A 194 9.86 3.55 -6.33
C VAL A 194 10.01 2.32 -5.46
N THR A 195 9.28 2.30 -4.36
CA THR A 195 9.17 1.13 -3.50
C THR A 195 7.79 0.52 -3.66
N PHE A 196 7.76 -0.78 -3.91
CA PHE A 196 6.56 -1.60 -4.02
C PHE A 196 6.50 -2.59 -2.86
N ILE A 197 5.28 -2.91 -2.43
CA ILE A 197 5.01 -4.07 -1.56
C ILE A 197 4.18 -5.07 -2.36
N ARG A 198 4.45 -6.36 -2.18
CA ARG A 198 3.59 -7.40 -2.74
C ARG A 198 2.21 -7.33 -2.09
N ALA A 199 1.17 -7.46 -2.90
CA ALA A 199 -0.23 -7.37 -2.50
C ALA A 199 -0.97 -8.64 -2.94
N PRO A 200 -0.82 -9.76 -2.22
CA PRO A 200 -1.62 -10.95 -2.48
C PRO A 200 -3.12 -10.65 -2.31
N PRO A 201 -4.00 -11.40 -2.99
CA PRO A 201 -5.43 -11.36 -2.70
C PRO A 201 -5.68 -11.58 -1.21
N HIS A 202 -6.65 -10.88 -0.63
CA HIS A 202 -7.02 -10.94 0.79
C HIS A 202 -5.95 -10.47 1.81
N ALA A 203 -4.73 -10.11 1.40
CA ALA A 203 -3.73 -9.59 2.32
C ALA A 203 -4.15 -8.23 2.90
N LEU A 204 -3.95 -8.04 4.20
CA LEU A 204 -4.28 -6.80 4.89
C LEU A 204 -3.15 -5.77 4.77
N LEU A 205 -3.39 -4.72 3.98
CA LEU A 205 -2.42 -3.70 3.67
C LEU A 205 -2.76 -2.38 4.37
N LYS A 206 -1.72 -1.70 4.85
CA LYS A 206 -1.81 -0.33 5.37
C LYS A 206 -1.70 0.64 4.20
N VAL A 207 -2.80 1.27 3.83
CA VAL A 207 -2.89 2.15 2.66
C VAL A 207 -3.23 3.57 3.11
N GLU A 208 -2.59 4.55 2.47
CA GLU A 208 -2.99 5.96 2.57
C GLU A 208 -3.91 6.31 1.41
N VAL A 209 -5.21 6.40 1.69
CA VAL A 209 -6.22 6.70 0.68
C VAL A 209 -6.40 8.22 0.59
N PRO A 210 -6.33 8.82 -0.62
CA PRO A 210 -6.60 10.24 -0.81
C PRO A 210 -8.08 10.58 -0.63
N LEU A 211 -8.33 11.79 -0.14
CA LEU A 211 -9.67 12.36 -0.01
C LEU A 211 -9.95 13.33 -1.16
N VAL A 212 -11.13 13.21 -1.74
CA VAL A 212 -11.66 14.13 -2.75
C VAL A 212 -12.89 14.82 -2.15
N PHE A 213 -12.87 16.15 -2.13
CA PHE A 213 -13.95 16.94 -1.59
C PHE A 213 -14.90 17.35 -2.71
N ILE A 214 -16.20 17.15 -2.50
CA ILE A 214 -17.26 17.48 -3.46
C ILE A 214 -18.31 18.40 -2.81
N GLY A 215 -19.11 19.08 -3.62
CA GLY A 215 -20.18 19.96 -3.15
C GLY A 215 -19.70 21.26 -2.52
N ASP A 216 -18.53 21.75 -2.93
CA ASP A 216 -17.97 23.04 -2.49
C ASP A 216 -18.78 24.24 -3.00
N ASP A 217 -19.43 24.11 -4.15
CA ASP A 217 -20.31 25.10 -4.78
C ASP A 217 -21.66 25.27 -4.06
N VAL A 218 -22.25 24.17 -3.57
CA VAL A 218 -23.52 24.16 -2.84
C VAL A 218 -23.37 24.37 -1.33
N CYS A 219 -22.17 24.16 -0.78
CA CYS A 219 -21.89 24.27 0.65
C CYS A 219 -22.35 25.61 1.26
N PRO A 220 -23.30 25.61 2.23
CA PRO A 220 -23.87 26.83 2.79
C PRO A 220 -22.82 27.67 3.52
N GLY A 221 -21.87 27.03 4.20
CA GLY A 221 -20.79 27.73 4.88
C GLY A 221 -19.90 28.51 3.91
N LEU A 222 -19.51 27.91 2.77
CA LEU A 222 -18.69 28.58 1.76
C LEU A 222 -19.44 29.70 1.05
N ARG A 223 -20.73 29.50 0.75
CA ARG A 223 -21.59 30.54 0.17
C ARG A 223 -21.76 31.77 1.09
N LYS A 224 -21.62 31.60 2.41
CA LYS A 224 -21.64 32.69 3.40
C LYS A 224 -20.30 33.45 3.50
N GLY A 225 -19.31 33.13 2.66
CA GLY A 225 -17.99 33.79 2.67
C GLY A 225 -17.03 33.25 3.73
N ALA A 226 -17.29 32.04 4.25
CA ALA A 226 -16.34 31.30 5.07
C ALA A 226 -15.23 30.69 4.21
N TYR A 227 -14.11 30.28 4.82
CA TYR A 227 -13.04 29.59 4.13
C TYR A 227 -13.01 28.10 4.45
N PHE A 228 -12.76 27.29 3.43
CA PHE A 228 -12.55 25.86 3.55
C PHE A 228 -11.14 25.58 4.07
N ASN A 229 -11.02 24.83 5.17
CA ASN A 229 -9.73 24.39 5.68
C ASN A 229 -9.63 22.87 5.65
N VAL A 230 -8.74 22.37 4.80
CA VAL A 230 -8.39 20.95 4.69
C VAL A 230 -7.30 20.63 5.71
N ILE A 231 -7.63 19.83 6.71
CA ILE A 231 -6.68 19.39 7.75
C ILE A 231 -5.95 18.13 7.29
N LYS A 232 -6.68 17.19 6.69
CA LYS A 232 -6.13 15.96 6.10
C LYS A 232 -6.54 15.84 4.65
N ARG A 233 -5.57 15.52 3.80
CA ARG A 233 -5.79 15.18 2.37
C ARG A 233 -5.80 13.67 2.12
N LYS A 234 -5.38 12.89 3.12
CA LYS A 234 -5.25 11.44 3.06
C LYS A 234 -5.56 10.85 4.43
N VAL A 235 -6.09 9.63 4.43
CA VAL A 235 -6.39 8.88 5.65
C VAL A 235 -5.80 7.49 5.55
N LYS A 236 -5.27 6.99 6.67
CA LYS A 236 -4.68 5.65 6.74
C LYS A 236 -5.77 4.64 7.06
N TYR A 237 -5.87 3.61 6.25
CA TYR A 237 -6.74 2.45 6.49
C TYR A 237 -5.92 1.17 6.46
N LEU A 238 -6.32 0.21 7.28
CA LEU A 238 -5.96 -1.18 7.13
C LEU A 238 -7.08 -1.85 6.33
N CYS A 239 -6.77 -2.35 5.14
CA CYS A 239 -7.77 -2.88 4.22
C CYS A 239 -7.24 -4.08 3.45
N PRO A 240 -8.12 -5.04 3.08
CA PRO A 240 -7.76 -6.10 2.17
C PRO A 240 -7.36 -5.53 0.80
N ALA A 241 -6.38 -6.14 0.14
CA ALA A 241 -5.90 -5.71 -1.16
C ALA A 241 -7.04 -5.54 -2.21
N ASP A 242 -8.04 -6.42 -2.20
CA ASP A 242 -9.06 -6.42 -3.26
C ASP A 242 -10.06 -5.26 -3.20
N ILE A 243 -10.20 -4.58 -2.05
CA ILE A 243 -11.18 -3.49 -1.83
C ILE A 243 -10.48 -2.15 -1.54
N ILE A 244 -9.26 -1.93 -2.04
CA ILE A 244 -8.60 -0.64 -1.82
C ILE A 244 -9.29 0.42 -2.69
N PRO A 245 -9.98 1.42 -2.10
CA PRO A 245 -10.60 2.48 -2.89
C PRO A 245 -9.52 3.38 -3.51
N PRO A 246 -9.71 3.86 -4.75
CA PRO A 246 -8.80 4.81 -5.37
C PRO A 246 -8.78 6.14 -4.62
N TYR A 247 -9.93 6.57 -4.13
CA TYR A 247 -10.14 7.75 -3.28
C TYR A 247 -11.43 7.63 -2.48
N ILE A 248 -11.59 8.49 -1.46
CA ILE A 248 -12.82 8.62 -0.68
C ILE A 248 -13.41 10.01 -0.93
N GLU A 249 -14.68 10.03 -1.32
CA GLU A 249 -15.45 11.26 -1.51
C GLU A 249 -15.93 11.80 -0.16
N VAL A 250 -15.71 13.09 0.05
CA VAL A 250 -16.11 13.82 1.25
C VAL A 250 -17.06 14.92 0.82
N ASP A 251 -18.33 14.76 1.20
CA ASP A 251 -19.40 15.68 0.84
C ASP A 251 -19.41 16.90 1.77
N LEU A 252 -19.30 18.09 1.17
CA LEU A 252 -19.33 19.38 1.87
C LEU A 252 -20.70 20.08 1.79
N SER A 253 -21.66 19.52 1.04
CA SER A 253 -22.92 20.19 0.67
C SER A 253 -23.77 20.60 1.87
N GLU A 254 -23.69 19.87 2.98
CA GLU A 254 -24.48 20.12 4.19
C GLU A 254 -23.73 20.91 5.27
N LEU A 255 -22.45 21.25 5.06
CA LEU A 255 -21.62 21.88 6.10
C LEU A 255 -21.84 23.39 6.21
N ASP A 256 -22.13 23.85 7.43
CA ASP A 256 -22.21 25.28 7.77
C ASP A 256 -20.95 25.82 8.46
N VAL A 257 -20.88 27.13 8.65
CA VAL A 257 -19.75 27.81 9.29
C VAL A 257 -19.52 27.30 10.71
N GLY A 258 -18.28 26.92 11.01
CA GLY A 258 -17.86 26.38 12.30
C GLY A 258 -17.99 24.86 12.41
N GLN A 259 -18.63 24.19 11.45
CA GLN A 259 -18.74 22.74 11.44
C GLN A 259 -17.47 22.08 10.89
N LYS A 260 -17.25 20.83 11.33
CA LYS A 260 -16.12 19.98 10.95
C LYS A 260 -16.63 18.59 10.58
N LEU A 261 -15.95 17.94 9.65
CA LEU A 261 -16.08 16.51 9.42
C LEU A 261 -14.92 15.79 10.09
N VAL A 262 -15.21 14.69 10.77
CA VAL A 262 -14.20 13.86 11.42
C VAL A 262 -13.94 12.57 10.64
N MET A 263 -12.88 11.84 10.99
CA MET A 263 -12.51 10.62 10.27
C MET A 263 -13.58 9.52 10.35
N GLY A 264 -14.38 9.48 11.43
CA GLY A 264 -15.48 8.54 11.59
C GLY A 264 -16.67 8.77 10.65
N ASP A 265 -16.84 9.99 10.11
CA ASP A 265 -17.97 10.35 9.25
C ASP A 265 -17.74 9.96 7.78
N LEU A 266 -16.56 9.43 7.45
CA LEU A 266 -16.17 9.10 6.08
C LEU A 266 -16.94 7.86 5.59
N LYS A 267 -17.57 7.99 4.42
CA LYS A 267 -18.27 6.88 3.75
C LYS A 267 -17.23 5.90 3.18
N VAL A 268 -17.01 4.79 3.88
CA VAL A 268 -16.05 3.74 3.49
C VAL A 268 -16.67 2.35 3.64
N HIS A 269 -16.14 1.36 2.92
CA HIS A 269 -16.59 -0.02 3.05
C HIS A 269 -16.30 -0.54 4.47
N PRO A 270 -17.19 -1.34 5.09
CA PRO A 270 -16.98 -1.88 6.45
C PRO A 270 -15.73 -2.76 6.64
N ALA A 271 -15.07 -3.17 5.55
CA ALA A 271 -13.83 -3.95 5.60
C ALA A 271 -12.59 -3.05 5.83
N LEU A 272 -12.72 -1.74 5.63
CA LEU A 272 -11.67 -0.77 5.86
C LEU A 272 -11.63 -0.40 7.35
N LYS A 273 -10.57 -0.79 8.03
CA LYS A 273 -10.34 -0.41 9.42
C LYS A 273 -9.54 0.88 9.48
N LEU A 274 -10.14 1.93 10.03
CA LEU A 274 -9.47 3.22 10.21
C LEU A 274 -8.24 3.08 11.12
N MET A 275 -7.11 3.63 10.69
CA MET A 275 -5.89 3.73 11.48
C MET A 275 -5.72 5.17 12.00
N GLY A 276 -6.50 5.51 13.02
CA GLY A 276 -6.51 6.83 13.66
C GLY A 276 -7.67 6.95 14.65
N LEU A 277 -7.78 8.10 15.31
CA LEU A 277 -8.93 8.37 16.18
C LEU A 277 -10.13 8.84 15.35
N ASN A 278 -11.32 8.30 15.63
CA ASN A 278 -12.54 8.65 14.91
C ASN A 278 -12.87 10.14 14.97
N GLU A 279 -12.54 10.81 16.07
CA GLU A 279 -12.87 12.22 16.34
C GLU A 279 -11.89 13.23 15.70
N GLU A 280 -10.79 12.75 15.11
CA GLU A 280 -9.83 13.62 14.47
C GLU A 280 -10.46 14.31 13.25
N PRO A 281 -10.34 15.64 13.14
CA PRO A 281 -10.97 16.39 12.06
C PRO A 281 -10.23 16.21 10.74
N VAL A 282 -10.99 16.00 9.68
CA VAL A 282 -10.52 15.87 8.28
C VAL A 282 -10.54 17.23 7.60
N CYS A 283 -11.64 17.96 7.74
CA CYS A 283 -11.81 19.30 7.22
C CYS A 283 -12.76 20.11 8.10
N LYS A 284 -12.71 21.43 7.96
CA LYS A 284 -13.57 22.36 8.69
C LYS A 284 -13.87 23.60 7.87
N ILE A 285 -15.08 24.12 8.04
CA ILE A 285 -15.48 25.42 7.48
C ILE A 285 -15.27 26.47 8.57
N MET A 286 -14.39 27.43 8.31
CA MET A 286 -14.04 28.46 9.28
C MET A 286 -14.56 29.82 8.83
N GLY A 287 -15.13 30.60 9.75
CA GLY A 287 -15.58 31.97 9.47
C GLY A 287 -14.45 32.87 8.93
N SER A 288 -14.83 34.02 8.37
CA SER A 288 -13.91 34.94 7.67
C SER A 288 -12.73 35.41 8.53
N ARG A 289 -11.56 35.56 7.90
CA ARG A 289 -10.37 36.14 8.55
C ARG A 289 -10.62 37.64 8.84
N VAL A 290 -10.18 38.09 10.01
CA VAL A 290 -10.25 39.48 10.50
C VAL A 290 -9.71 40.52 9.47
N SER A 291 -8.86 40.11 8.53
CA SER A 291 -8.26 40.98 7.51
C SER A 291 -9.23 41.55 6.46
N GLU A 292 -10.44 40.99 6.27
CA GLU A 292 -11.41 41.51 5.29
C GLU A 292 -12.45 42.47 5.90
N GLN A 293 -12.62 42.49 7.23
CA GLN A 293 -13.55 43.41 7.89
C GLN A 293 -13.07 44.87 7.85
N GLN A 294 -11.75 45.11 7.74
CA GLN A 294 -11.20 46.46 7.65
C GLN A 294 -11.41 47.16 6.29
N LYS A 295 -11.75 46.43 5.22
CA LYS A 295 -12.03 47.04 3.90
C LYS A 295 -13.50 47.41 3.69
N LYS A 296 -14.42 46.85 4.47
CA LYS A 296 -15.86 47.19 4.40
C LYS A 296 -16.30 48.25 5.42
N ALA A 297 -15.42 48.63 6.34
CA ALA A 297 -15.68 49.63 7.38
C ALA A 297 -14.98 50.98 7.13
N LYS A 298 -14.50 51.24 5.91
CA LYS A 298 -13.82 52.49 5.55
C LYS A 298 -14.45 53.12 4.31
#